data_AF-A0A9W6TDG3-F1
#
_entry.id   AF-A0A9W6TDG3-F1
#
_cell.length_a   1.000
_cell.length_b   1.000
_cell.length_c   1.000
_cell.angle_alpha   90.00
_cell.angle_beta   90.00
_cell.angle_gamma   90.00
#
_symmetry.space_group_name_H-M   'P 1'
#
loop_
_entity.id
_entity.type
_entity.pdbx_description
1 polymer ?
#
loop_
_entity_poly.entity_id
_entity_poly.type
_entity_poly.pdbx_seq_one_letter_code
_entity_poly.pdbx_strand_id
1 'polypeptide(L)'
;MTDKERYESLRHCKWVDEVVEDAPWLITDDFLEKHKIDYVCHDALPYSDTSGESAEGDVYARIKAMGKFLETRRTDGISTSDLIIRIIAEYDTFIRRNLQRGYTGKEMNVPFMKETSIKFDMAVDKMKQRFTNLFGQKAGRYDQRQSV
;
A
#
# COMPACT_ATOMS: atom_id res chain seq x y z
N MET A 1 0.42 -8.66 -6.37
CA MET A 1 -0.56 -9.42 -7.15
C MET A 1 0.04 -9.72 -8.51
N THR A 2 -0.06 -10.96 -8.96
CA THR A 2 0.29 -11.37 -10.33
C THR A 2 -0.76 -10.86 -11.33
N ASP A 3 -0.52 -11.01 -12.62
CA ASP A 3 -1.52 -10.79 -13.67
C ASP A 3 -2.78 -11.63 -13.49
N LYS A 4 -2.64 -12.94 -13.26
CA LYS A 4 -3.77 -13.86 -13.05
C LYS A 4 -4.62 -13.47 -11.86
N GLU A 5 -3.99 -13.10 -10.74
CA GLU A 5 -4.71 -12.64 -9.54
C GLU A 5 -5.51 -11.36 -9.81
N ARG A 6 -4.98 -10.45 -10.64
CA ARG A 6 -5.69 -9.22 -11.04
C ARG A 6 -6.88 -9.51 -11.95
N TYR A 7 -6.72 -10.43 -12.91
CA TYR A 7 -7.82 -10.83 -13.79
C TYR A 7 -8.98 -11.42 -12.99
N GLU A 8 -8.70 -12.37 -12.10
CA GLU A 8 -9.72 -12.96 -11.23
C GLU A 8 -10.36 -11.94 -10.29
N SER A 9 -9.58 -10.97 -9.77
CA SER A 9 -10.13 -9.89 -8.95
C SER A 9 -11.15 -9.04 -9.71
N LEU A 10 -10.91 -8.75 -10.99
CA LEU A 10 -11.85 -8.00 -11.84
C LEU A 10 -13.12 -8.79 -12.13
N ARG A 11 -13.02 -10.12 -12.34
CA ARG A 11 -14.19 -10.99 -12.58
C ARG A 11 -15.17 -11.03 -11.40
N HIS A 12 -14.71 -10.73 -10.20
CA HIS A 12 -15.56 -10.63 -9.00
C HIS A 12 -16.09 -9.22 -8.73
N CYS A 13 -15.82 -8.24 -9.59
CA CYS A 13 -16.39 -6.92 -9.48
C CYS A 13 -17.85 -6.92 -9.96
N LYS A 14 -18.76 -6.39 -9.13
CA LYS A 14 -20.21 -6.32 -9.41
C LYS A 14 -20.56 -5.70 -10.77
N TRP A 15 -19.75 -4.77 -11.24
CA TRP A 15 -20.02 -3.93 -12.42
C TRP A 15 -19.31 -4.40 -13.69
N VAL A 16 -18.62 -5.54 -13.64
CA VAL A 16 -17.82 -6.06 -14.76
C VAL A 16 -18.58 -7.22 -15.41
N ASP A 17 -18.83 -7.10 -16.71
CA ASP A 17 -19.46 -8.14 -17.52
C ASP A 17 -18.41 -9.04 -18.23
N GLU A 18 -17.33 -8.43 -18.73
CA GLU A 18 -16.25 -9.11 -19.45
C GLU A 18 -14.88 -8.59 -18.99
N VAL A 19 -13.88 -9.49 -18.93
CA VAL A 19 -12.47 -9.14 -18.68
C VAL A 19 -11.63 -9.57 -19.86
N VAL A 20 -11.02 -8.57 -20.53
CA VAL A 20 -10.01 -8.78 -21.57
C VAL A 20 -8.63 -8.85 -20.90
N GLU A 21 -7.99 -10.01 -21.01
CA GLU A 21 -6.63 -10.23 -20.50
C GLU A 21 -5.58 -9.69 -21.47
N ASP A 22 -4.39 -9.37 -20.95
CA ASP A 22 -3.26 -8.84 -21.74
C ASP A 22 -3.65 -7.60 -22.57
N ALA A 23 -4.41 -6.69 -21.95
CA ALA A 23 -4.83 -5.45 -22.59
C ALA A 23 -3.61 -4.60 -23.00
N PRO A 24 -3.62 -3.99 -24.20
CA PRO A 24 -2.50 -3.24 -24.71
C PRO A 24 -2.26 -1.96 -23.91
N TRP A 25 -1.00 -1.51 -23.87
CA TRP A 25 -0.64 -0.23 -23.25
C TRP A 25 -1.25 0.97 -23.98
N LEU A 26 -1.24 0.94 -25.31
CA LEU A 26 -1.89 1.92 -26.18
C LEU A 26 -3.09 1.29 -26.88
N ILE A 27 -4.23 1.98 -26.84
CA ILE A 27 -5.46 1.50 -27.47
C ILE A 27 -5.41 1.81 -28.97
N THR A 28 -5.37 0.75 -29.78
CA THR A 28 -5.35 0.83 -31.25
C THR A 28 -6.77 0.73 -31.85
N ASP A 29 -6.94 1.15 -33.10
CA ASP A 29 -8.21 0.99 -33.81
C ASP A 29 -8.65 -0.46 -33.94
N ASP A 30 -7.70 -1.34 -34.28
CA ASP A 30 -7.96 -2.77 -34.36
C ASP A 30 -8.49 -3.34 -33.04
N PHE A 31 -7.99 -2.84 -31.90
CA PHE A 31 -8.48 -3.24 -30.58
C PHE A 31 -9.90 -2.73 -30.33
N LEU A 32 -10.18 -1.47 -30.68
CA LEU A 32 -11.53 -0.90 -30.57
C LEU A 32 -12.54 -1.64 -31.45
N GLU A 33 -12.18 -1.97 -32.69
CA GLU A 33 -13.07 -2.66 -33.62
C GLU A 33 -13.29 -4.13 -33.21
N LYS A 34 -12.21 -4.84 -32.86
CA LYS A 34 -12.26 -6.24 -32.42
C LYS A 34 -13.19 -6.43 -31.22
N HIS A 35 -13.11 -5.54 -30.24
CA HIS A 35 -13.93 -5.61 -29.02
C HIS A 35 -15.21 -4.75 -29.10
N LYS A 36 -15.47 -4.10 -30.24
CA LYS A 36 -16.64 -3.24 -30.48
C LYS A 36 -16.82 -2.18 -29.38
N ILE A 37 -15.74 -1.47 -29.05
CA ILE A 37 -15.70 -0.49 -27.97
C ILE A 37 -16.28 0.85 -28.45
N ASP A 38 -17.37 1.26 -27.82
CA ASP A 38 -18.00 2.56 -28.07
C ASP A 38 -17.29 3.70 -27.33
N TYR A 39 -16.97 3.49 -26.05
CA TYR A 39 -16.35 4.47 -25.16
C TYR A 39 -15.24 3.86 -24.30
N VAL A 40 -14.25 4.67 -23.96
CA VAL A 40 -13.18 4.32 -23.03
C VAL A 40 -13.31 5.20 -21.79
N CYS A 41 -13.33 4.57 -20.61
CA CYS A 41 -13.54 5.24 -19.33
C CYS A 41 -12.27 5.21 -18.47
N HIS A 42 -11.72 6.37 -18.13
CA HIS A 42 -10.60 6.51 -17.19
C HIS A 42 -10.67 7.87 -16.48
N ASP A 43 -9.85 8.12 -15.46
CA ASP A 43 -9.74 9.46 -14.89
C ASP A 43 -9.19 10.48 -15.91
N ALA A 44 -9.51 11.75 -15.71
CA ALA A 44 -9.24 12.84 -16.66
C ALA A 44 -7.75 13.21 -16.77
N LEU A 45 -6.91 12.76 -15.85
CA LEU A 45 -5.51 13.18 -15.80
C LEU A 45 -4.76 12.60 -17.01
N PRO A 46 -3.88 13.38 -17.66
CA PRO A 46 -3.01 12.86 -18.71
C PRO A 46 -2.18 11.70 -18.17
N TYR A 47 -2.24 10.57 -18.86
CA TYR A 47 -1.51 9.39 -18.42
C TYR A 47 -0.23 9.28 -19.23
N SER A 48 0.88 9.65 -18.58
CA SER A 48 2.19 9.80 -19.22
C SER A 48 2.57 8.54 -20.00
N ASP A 49 2.81 8.72 -21.28
CA ASP A 49 3.33 7.65 -22.11
C ASP A 49 4.83 7.47 -21.90
N THR A 50 5.22 6.24 -21.57
CA THR A 50 6.62 5.86 -21.38
C THR A 50 7.17 5.06 -22.55
N SER A 51 6.37 4.69 -23.55
CA SER A 51 6.86 4.01 -24.77
C SER A 51 7.38 5.00 -25.82
N GLY A 52 6.94 6.26 -25.77
CA GLY A 52 7.31 7.30 -26.74
C GLY A 52 6.52 7.19 -28.06
N GLU A 53 5.41 6.44 -28.05
CA GLU A 53 4.58 6.20 -29.23
C GLU A 53 3.37 7.14 -29.30
N SER A 54 2.99 7.76 -28.18
CA SER A 54 1.94 8.77 -28.16
C SER A 54 2.46 10.14 -28.65
N ALA A 55 1.67 10.80 -29.50
CA ALA A 55 2.04 12.09 -30.10
C ALA A 55 2.10 13.24 -29.08
N GLU A 56 1.37 13.13 -27.96
CA GLU A 56 1.18 14.22 -26.99
C GLU A 56 1.63 13.83 -25.56
N GLY A 57 2.28 12.67 -25.40
CA GLY A 57 2.70 12.16 -24.10
C GLY A 57 1.56 11.64 -23.22
N ASP A 58 0.32 11.59 -23.71
CA ASP A 58 -0.83 10.96 -23.05
C ASP A 58 -1.33 9.78 -23.88
N VAL A 59 -1.35 8.59 -23.27
CA VAL A 59 -1.79 7.35 -23.95
C VAL A 59 -3.26 7.41 -24.40
N TYR A 60 -4.07 8.29 -23.81
CA TYR A 60 -5.49 8.47 -24.16
C TYR A 60 -5.74 9.66 -25.11
N ALA A 61 -4.73 10.43 -25.50
CA ALA A 61 -4.89 11.64 -26.31
C ALA A 61 -5.72 11.40 -27.58
N ARG A 62 -5.43 10.30 -28.28
CA ARG A 62 -6.15 9.89 -29.49
C ARG A 62 -7.63 9.60 -29.22
N ILE A 63 -7.94 8.87 -28.14
CA ILE A 63 -9.31 8.50 -27.78
C ILE A 63 -10.12 9.73 -27.37
N LYS A 64 -9.48 10.69 -26.70
CA LYS A 64 -10.05 12.00 -26.37
C LYS A 64 -10.35 12.80 -27.64
N ALA A 65 -9.42 12.86 -28.60
CA ALA A 65 -9.62 13.55 -29.88
C ALA A 65 -10.76 12.96 -30.72
N MET A 66 -11.00 11.65 -30.61
CA MET A 66 -12.13 10.97 -31.26
C MET A 66 -13.49 11.23 -30.57
N GLY A 67 -13.52 11.89 -29.42
CA GLY A 67 -14.75 12.11 -28.64
C GLY A 67 -15.31 10.84 -27.99
N LYS A 68 -14.49 9.79 -27.86
CA LYS A 68 -14.87 8.48 -27.29
C LYS A 68 -14.40 8.29 -25.83
N PHE A 69 -13.78 9.30 -25.23
CA PHE A 69 -13.29 9.23 -23.86
C PHE A 69 -14.34 9.74 -22.86
N LEU A 70 -14.66 8.95 -21.85
CA LEU A 70 -15.55 9.32 -20.76
C LEU A 70 -14.78 9.42 -19.44
N GLU A 71 -14.79 10.61 -18.85
CA GLU A 71 -14.05 10.87 -17.61
C GLU A 71 -14.75 10.27 -16.40
N THR A 72 -13.99 9.53 -15.60
CA THR A 72 -14.41 9.04 -14.28
C THR A 72 -13.74 9.84 -13.18
N ARG A 73 -14.29 9.77 -11.96
CA ARG A 73 -13.72 10.44 -10.78
C ARG A 73 -13.00 9.45 -9.89
N ARG A 74 -11.81 9.82 -9.44
CA ARG A 74 -11.07 9.06 -8.43
C ARG A 74 -11.83 9.07 -7.11
N THR A 75 -11.70 8.00 -6.34
CA THR A 75 -12.23 7.93 -4.97
C THR A 75 -11.16 8.40 -4.00
N ASP A 76 -11.47 9.43 -3.22
CA ASP A 76 -10.52 9.99 -2.26
C ASP A 76 -10.29 9.05 -1.07
N GLY A 77 -9.07 9.08 -0.51
CA GLY A 77 -8.73 8.32 0.70
C GLY A 77 -8.46 6.82 0.48
N ILE A 78 -8.41 6.35 -0.77
CA ILE A 78 -8.05 4.98 -1.10
C ILE A 78 -7.14 4.92 -2.34
N SER A 79 -6.03 4.19 -2.24
CA SER A 79 -5.19 3.81 -3.38
C SER A 79 -4.31 2.62 -3.03
N THR A 80 -3.79 1.92 -4.04
CA THR A 80 -2.85 0.80 -3.82
C THR A 80 -1.62 1.25 -3.04
N SER A 81 -1.06 2.43 -3.37
CA SER A 81 0.09 2.99 -2.66
C SER A 81 -0.23 3.29 -1.20
N ASP A 82 -1.39 3.89 -0.93
CA ASP A 82 -1.84 4.18 0.43
C ASP A 82 -2.02 2.89 1.25
N LEU A 83 -2.63 1.84 0.67
CA LEU A 83 -2.73 0.53 1.33
C LEU A 83 -1.35 -0.05 1.65
N ILE A 84 -0.39 0.02 0.72
CA ILE A 84 0.99 -0.43 0.94
C ILE A 84 1.64 0.37 2.07
N ILE A 85 1.51 1.70 2.06
CA ILE A 85 2.10 2.58 3.08
C ILE A 85 1.55 2.26 4.47
N ARG A 86 0.23 2.04 4.60
CA ARG A 86 -0.39 1.65 5.87
C ARG A 86 0.18 0.34 6.43
N ILE A 87 0.43 -0.65 5.56
CA ILE A 87 1.03 -1.93 5.96
C ILE A 87 2.49 -1.72 6.39
N ILE A 88 3.26 -0.94 5.63
CA ILE A 88 4.68 -0.66 5.92
C ILE A 88 4.82 0.13 7.22
N ALA A 89 3.95 1.10 7.48
CA ALA A 89 3.98 1.90 8.70
C ALA A 89 3.84 1.04 9.97
N GLU A 90 3.04 -0.04 9.89
CA GLU A 90 2.81 -0.97 10.99
C GLU A 90 3.80 -2.15 11.04
N TYR A 91 4.76 -2.20 10.11
CA TYR A 91 5.68 -3.33 9.97
C TYR A 91 6.56 -3.53 11.22
N ASP A 92 7.12 -2.45 11.77
CA ASP A 92 7.96 -2.53 12.98
C ASP A 92 7.15 -2.95 14.21
N THR A 93 5.90 -2.48 14.33
CA THR A 93 4.94 -2.90 15.36
C THR A 93 4.65 -4.40 15.24
N PHE A 94 4.41 -4.89 14.03
CA PHE A 94 4.19 -6.30 13.75
C PHE A 94 5.39 -7.16 14.19
N ILE A 95 6.62 -6.76 13.86
CA ILE A 95 7.83 -7.51 14.26
C ILE A 95 7.98 -7.52 15.78
N ARG A 96 7.91 -6.36 16.44
CA ARG A 96 8.02 -6.25 17.91
C ARG A 96 7.03 -7.18 18.62
N ARG A 97 5.76 -7.16 18.18
CA ARG A 97 4.70 -7.98 18.76
C ARG A 97 4.95 -9.47 18.61
N ASN A 98 5.44 -9.91 17.45
CA ASN A 98 5.69 -11.34 17.20
C ASN A 98 6.98 -11.84 17.87
N LEU A 99 8.03 -11.03 17.94
CA LEU A 99 9.23 -11.35 18.73
C LEU A 99 8.88 -11.56 20.22
N GLN A 100 7.99 -10.73 20.78
CA GLN A 100 7.50 -10.91 22.16
C GLN A 100 6.70 -12.20 22.35
N ARG A 101 6.03 -12.69 21.30
CA ARG A 101 5.30 -13.96 21.31
C ARG A 101 6.22 -15.18 21.12
N GLY A 102 7.51 -14.97 20.87
CA GLY A 102 8.52 -16.03 20.72
C GLY A 102 8.82 -16.43 19.28
N TYR A 103 8.25 -15.76 18.28
CA TYR A 103 8.63 -15.97 16.87
C TYR A 103 10.03 -15.42 16.61
N THR A 104 10.73 -16.01 15.65
CA THR A 104 12.04 -15.56 15.18
C THR A 104 11.92 -14.69 13.93
N GLY A 105 12.90 -13.82 13.67
CA GLY A 105 12.90 -13.00 12.45
C GLY A 105 12.89 -13.84 11.17
N LYS A 106 13.57 -15.01 11.20
CA LYS A 106 13.60 -15.95 10.06
C LYS A 106 12.20 -16.46 9.68
N GLU A 107 11.35 -16.77 10.65
CA GLU A 107 9.97 -17.21 10.40
C GLU A 107 9.08 -16.11 9.82
N MET A 108 9.44 -14.85 10.07
CA MET A 108 8.73 -13.68 9.57
C MET A 108 9.35 -13.08 8.30
N ASN A 109 10.35 -13.74 7.71
CA ASN A 109 11.14 -13.23 6.58
C ASN A 109 11.75 -11.83 6.85
N VAL A 110 12.13 -11.57 8.10
CA VAL A 110 12.74 -10.31 8.53
C VAL A 110 14.27 -10.43 8.41
N PRO A 111 14.96 -9.44 7.80
CA PRO A 111 16.42 -9.43 7.76
C PRO A 111 17.04 -9.46 9.16
N PHE A 112 18.11 -10.23 9.33
CA PHE A 112 18.81 -10.41 10.62
C PHE A 112 19.21 -9.08 11.30
N MET A 113 19.66 -8.10 10.52
CA MET A 113 20.03 -6.77 11.02
C MET A 113 18.83 -6.04 11.63
N LYS A 114 17.66 -6.13 10.99
CA LYS A 114 16.42 -5.49 11.45
C LYS A 114 15.91 -6.18 12.71
N GLU A 115 15.97 -7.51 12.77
CA GLU A 115 15.64 -8.28 13.98
C GLU A 115 16.52 -7.87 15.17
N THR A 116 17.83 -7.78 14.95
CA THR A 116 18.80 -7.41 16.01
C THR A 116 18.55 -5.99 16.50
N SER A 117 18.32 -5.04 15.60
CA SER A 117 17.97 -3.65 15.94
C SER A 117 16.70 -3.59 16.81
N ILE A 118 15.65 -4.32 16.43
CA ILE A 118 14.39 -4.30 17.17
C ILE A 118 14.54 -4.94 18.56
N LYS A 119 15.31 -6.04 18.69
CA LYS A 119 15.60 -6.64 20.00
C LYS A 119 16.36 -5.69 20.91
N PHE A 120 17.32 -4.94 20.35
CA PHE A 120 18.05 -3.91 21.08
C PHE A 120 17.12 -2.80 21.56
N ASP A 121 16.26 -2.26 20.68
CA ASP A 121 15.27 -1.25 21.05
C ASP A 121 14.35 -1.74 22.17
N MET A 122 13.83 -2.98 22.07
CA MET A 122 12.99 -3.59 23.10
C MET A 122 13.72 -3.75 24.44
N ALA A 123 15.02 -4.08 24.42
CA ALA A 123 15.83 -4.17 25.64
C ALA A 123 16.04 -2.79 26.30
N VAL A 124 16.30 -1.77 25.48
CA VAL A 124 16.41 -0.37 25.94
C VAL A 124 15.08 0.12 26.52
N ASP A 125 13.95 -0.16 25.85
CA ASP A 125 12.61 0.20 26.33
C ASP A 125 12.30 -0.46 27.68
N LYS A 126 12.63 -1.75 27.84
CA LYS A 126 12.48 -2.48 29.11
C LYS A 126 13.35 -1.91 30.22
N MET A 127 14.58 -1.49 29.90
CA MET A 127 15.49 -0.84 30.84
C MET A 127 14.92 0.51 31.29
N LYS A 128 14.48 1.37 30.36
CA LYS A 128 13.83 2.66 30.65
C LYS A 128 12.59 2.50 31.53
N GLN A 129 11.74 1.50 31.24
CA GLN A 129 10.57 1.21 32.07
C GLN A 129 10.95 0.80 33.50
N ARG A 130 11.98 -0.05 33.67
CA ARG A 130 12.49 -0.42 35.00
C ARG A 130 13.00 0.80 35.78
N PHE A 131 13.76 1.68 35.14
CA PHE A 131 14.24 2.91 35.78
C PHE A 131 13.08 3.81 36.19
N THR A 132 12.15 4.07 35.26
CA THR A 132 10.97 4.91 35.52
C THR A 132 10.15 4.38 36.70
N ASN A 133 9.94 3.05 36.76
CA ASN A 133 9.24 2.41 37.87
C ASN A 133 10.02 2.52 39.20
N LEU A 134 11.36 2.42 39.18
CA LEU A 134 12.20 2.60 40.36
C LEU A 134 12.14 4.03 40.89
N PHE A 135 12.23 5.02 40.01
CA PHE A 135 12.17 6.44 40.36
C PHE A 135 10.76 6.85 40.81
N GLY A 136 9.72 6.34 40.16
CA GLY A 136 8.32 6.53 40.58
C GLY A 136 8.02 5.91 41.95
N GLN A 137 8.53 4.70 42.24
CA GLN A 137 8.41 4.11 43.59
C GLN A 137 9.17 4.90 44.65
N LYS A 138 10.35 5.46 44.34
CA LYS A 138 11.09 6.31 45.29
C LYS A 138 10.38 7.63 45.55
N ALA A 139 9.75 8.25 44.55
CA ALA A 139 8.99 9.49 44.71
C ALA A 139 7.74 9.30 45.57
N GLY A 140 6.94 8.25 45.31
CA GLY A 140 5.74 7.94 46.12
C GLY A 140 6.06 7.53 47.56
N ARG A 141 7.24 6.95 47.81
CA ARG A 141 7.71 6.58 49.16
C ARG A 141 8.28 7.77 49.94
N TYR A 142 8.64 8.86 49.27
CA TYR A 142 9.09 10.11 49.90
C TYR A 142 7.89 10.94 50.39
N ASP A 143 6.81 10.98 49.60
CA ASP A 143 5.57 11.73 49.90
C ASP A 143 4.80 11.16 51.12
N GLN A 144 4.78 9.82 51.28
CA GLN A 144 4.22 9.16 52.47
C GLN A 144 5.05 9.34 53.76
N ARG A 145 6.27 9.87 53.68
CA ARG A 145 7.13 10.10 54.85
C ARG A 145 7.11 11.54 55.35
N GLN A 146 6.58 12.49 54.59
CA GLN A 146 6.45 13.91 55.00
C GLN A 146 5.04 14.30 55.45
N SER A 147 4.08 13.37 55.39
CA SER A 147 2.68 13.55 55.83
C SER A 147 2.39 12.98 57.24
N VAL A 148 3.43 12.69 58.03
CA VAL A 148 3.34 12.31 59.46
C VAL A 148 3.93 13.41 60.32
#